data_AF-A0A221T187-F1
#
_entry.id   AF-A0A221T187-F1
#
_cell.length_a   1.000
_cell.length_b   1.000
_cell.length_c   1.000
_cell.angle_alpha   90.00
_cell.angle_beta   90.00
_cell.angle_gamma   90.00
#
_symmetry.space_group_name_H-M   'P 1'
#
loop_
_entity.id
_entity.type
_entity.pdbx_description
1 polymer ?
#
loop_
_entity_poly.entity_id
_entity_poly.type
_entity_poly.pdbx_seq_one_letter_code
_entity_poly.pdbx_strand_id
1 'polypeptide(L)'
;MHNLEHGGIVIQYNPSLYQGSLDPLIALQRNYPNKTVVAPNSRLTTAFALPAWKRLYTLDARDELKMTAFIDRYRNKAPERMPD
;
A
#
# COMPACT_ATOMS: atom_id res chain seq x y z
N MET A 1 -7.27 9.42 -13.93
CA MET A 1 -6.75 9.95 -12.66
C MET A 1 -7.91 9.90 -11.68
N HIS A 2 -7.96 8.88 -10.81
CA HIS A 2 -8.98 8.83 -9.74
C HIS A 2 -8.70 7.76 -8.67
N ASN A 3 -7.43 7.42 -8.41
CA ASN A 3 -7.08 6.36 -7.45
C ASN A 3 -6.36 6.90 -6.20
N LEU A 4 -5.60 8.00 -6.34
CA LEU A 4 -4.95 8.68 -5.21
C LEU A 4 -5.84 9.74 -4.56
N GLU A 5 -6.81 10.28 -5.31
CA GLU A 5 -7.74 11.32 -4.84
C GLU A 5 -8.76 10.78 -3.81
N HIS A 6 -9.00 9.45 -3.80
CA HIS A 6 -10.00 8.77 -2.96
C HIS A 6 -9.44 8.08 -1.70
N GLY A 7 -8.23 8.45 -1.26
CA GLY A 7 -7.57 7.79 -0.12
C GLY A 7 -6.88 6.47 -0.45
N GLY A 8 -6.40 6.31 -1.68
CA GLY A 8 -5.63 5.14 -2.08
C GLY A 8 -4.33 4.97 -1.28
N ILE A 9 -3.97 3.72 -1.03
CA ILE A 9 -2.74 3.34 -0.33
C ILE A 9 -1.78 2.77 -1.37
N VAL A 10 -0.61 3.38 -1.53
CA VAL A 10 0.41 2.83 -2.44
C VAL A 10 1.24 1.82 -1.66
N ILE A 11 1.40 0.61 -2.17
CA ILE A 11 2.32 -0.41 -1.65
C ILE A 11 3.60 -0.29 -2.47
N GLN A 12 4.57 0.44 -1.91
CA GLN A 12 5.88 0.58 -2.51
C GLN A 12 6.83 -0.47 -1.96
N TYR A 13 7.64 -1.07 -2.84
CA TYR A 13 8.67 -2.01 -2.44
C TYR A 13 10.01 -1.63 -3.07
N ASN A 14 11.12 -1.85 -2.37
CA ASN A 14 12.45 -1.66 -2.92
C ASN A 14 12.90 -2.96 -3.60
N PRO A 15 13.02 -3.01 -4.94
CA PRO A 15 13.45 -4.22 -5.65
C PRO A 15 14.88 -4.66 -5.31
N SER A 16 15.74 -3.77 -4.81
CA SER A 16 17.11 -4.10 -4.39
C SER A 16 17.14 -4.76 -3.01
N LEU A 17 16.21 -4.40 -2.12
CA LEU A 17 16.12 -4.96 -0.76
C LEU A 17 15.15 -6.13 -0.66
N TYR A 18 14.14 -6.16 -1.53
CA TYR A 18 13.14 -7.21 -1.60
C TYR A 18 13.24 -7.97 -2.93
N GLN A 19 13.86 -9.14 -2.87
CA GLN A 19 13.99 -10.07 -4.01
C GLN A 19 12.94 -11.22 -3.95
N GLY A 20 11.94 -11.08 -3.08
CA GLY A 20 10.88 -12.07 -2.94
C GLY A 20 9.81 -11.96 -4.03
N SER A 21 8.88 -12.91 -4.03
CA SER A 21 7.78 -12.96 -4.99
C SER A 21 6.84 -11.75 -4.87
N LEU A 22 6.50 -11.15 -6.01
CA LEU A 22 5.49 -10.09 -6.07
C LEU A 22 4.05 -10.63 -6.02
N ASP A 23 3.85 -11.91 -6.36
CA ASP A 23 2.55 -12.58 -6.39
C ASP A 23 1.65 -12.23 -5.19
N PRO A 24 2.13 -12.31 -3.94
CA PRO A 24 1.28 -12.03 -2.80
C PRO A 24 1.09 -10.53 -2.51
N LEU A 25 1.91 -9.62 -3.09
CA LEU A 25 1.60 -8.18 -3.15
C LEU A 25 0.48 -7.90 -4.15
N ILE A 26 0.48 -8.62 -5.28
CA ILE A 26 -0.58 -8.54 -6.27
C ILE A 26 -1.87 -9.14 -5.71
N ALA A 27 -1.81 -10.25 -4.98
CA ALA A 27 -2.96 -10.81 -4.27
C ALA A 27 -3.55 -9.82 -3.26
N LEU A 28 -2.69 -9.15 -2.48
CA LEU A 28 -3.12 -8.09 -1.56
C LEU A 28 -3.80 -6.94 -2.30
N GLN A 29 -3.25 -6.50 -3.43
CA GLN A 29 -3.86 -5.45 -4.25
C GLN A 29 -5.23 -5.86 -4.80
N ARG A 30 -5.38 -7.11 -5.24
CA ARG A 30 -6.66 -7.66 -5.72
C ARG A 30 -7.74 -7.68 -4.66
N ASN A 31 -7.38 -7.80 -3.38
CA ASN A 31 -8.32 -7.71 -2.27
C ASN A 31 -8.84 -6.28 -2.04
N TYR A 32 -8.15 -5.28 -2.60
CA TYR A 32 -8.47 -3.85 -2.47
C TYR A 32 -8.48 -3.17 -3.85
N PRO A 33 -9.37 -3.60 -4.76
CA PRO A 33 -9.44 -3.05 -6.10
C PRO A 33 -9.78 -1.55 -6.02
N ASN A 34 -9.07 -0.72 -6.77
CA ASN A 34 -9.23 0.75 -6.79
C ASN A 34 -8.94 1.49 -5.46
N LYS A 35 -8.29 0.82 -4.50
CA LYS A 35 -7.83 1.45 -3.25
C LYS A 35 -6.35 1.22 -2.98
N THR A 36 -5.70 0.32 -3.73
CA THR A 36 -4.28 0.04 -3.58
C THR A 36 -3.54 0.00 -4.92
N VAL A 37 -2.28 0.43 -4.91
CA VAL A 37 -1.37 0.39 -6.07
C VAL A 37 -0.06 -0.22 -5.65
N VAL A 38 0.41 -1.25 -6.33
CA VAL A 38 1.75 -1.79 -6.11
C VAL A 38 2.71 -1.11 -7.07
N ALA A 39 3.81 -0.54 -6.55
CA ALA A 39 4.80 0.14 -7.36
C ALA A 39 6.24 -0.10 -6.84
N PRO A 40 7.22 -0.39 -7.71
CA PRO A 40 8.61 -0.44 -7.29
C PRO A 40 9.14 0.95 -6.93
N ASN A 41 9.98 1.03 -5.90
CA ASN A 41 10.68 2.24 -5.47
C ASN A 41 12.06 1.91 -4.91
N SER A 42 13.09 1.98 -5.75
CA SER A 42 14.48 1.73 -5.38
C SER A 42 15.10 2.81 -4.49
N ARG A 43 14.42 3.94 -4.28
CA ARG A 43 14.89 5.04 -3.41
C ARG A 43 14.51 4.84 -1.95
N LEU A 44 13.73 3.81 -1.63
CA LEU A 44 13.36 3.52 -0.24
C LEU A 44 14.58 3.01 0.54
N THR A 45 14.76 3.52 1.75
CA THR A 45 15.76 2.98 2.70
C THR A 45 15.28 1.70 3.37
N THR A 46 13.99 1.38 3.28
CA THR A 46 13.36 0.16 3.83
C THR A 46 12.83 -0.72 2.68
N ALA A 47 12.63 -2.01 2.94
CA ALA A 47 12.12 -2.93 1.92
C ALA A 47 10.72 -2.56 1.42
N PHE A 48 9.85 -2.04 2.29
CA PHE A 48 8.50 -1.61 1.93
C PHE A 48 8.13 -0.27 2.53
N ALA A 49 7.26 0.46 1.82
CA ALA A 49 6.64 1.69 2.28
C ALA A 49 5.18 1.77 1.79
N LEU A 50 4.26 2.07 2.71
CA LEU A 50 2.84 2.23 2.47
C LEU A 50 2.41 3.67 2.78
N PRO A 51 2.63 4.63 1.86
CA PRO A 51 2.06 5.97 2.00
C PRO A 51 0.54 5.95 1.82
N ALA A 52 -0.15 6.62 2.74
CA ALA A 52 -1.60 6.80 2.77
C ALA A 52 -1.93 8.22 3.26
N TRP A 53 -2.36 9.12 2.37
CA TRP A 53 -2.68 10.53 2.64
C TRP A 53 -1.66 11.30 3.52
N LYS A 54 -1.77 11.24 4.85
CA LYS A 54 -0.87 11.88 5.84
C LYS A 54 -0.12 10.89 6.72
N ARG A 55 -0.11 9.62 6.33
CA ARG A 55 0.56 8.53 7.04
C ARG A 55 1.54 7.87 6.10
N LEU A 56 2.66 7.46 6.67
CA LEU A 56 3.66 6.64 6.03
C LEU A 56 3.91 5.46 6.96
N TYR A 57 3.84 4.26 6.41
CA TYR A 57 4.18 3.05 7.15
C TYR A 57 5.28 2.29 6.43
N THR A 58 6.43 2.16 7.07
CA THR A 58 7.61 1.50 6.50
C THR A 58 7.86 0.18 7.19
N LEU A 59 8.25 -0.84 6.42
CA LEU A 59 8.61 -2.16 6.91
C LEU A 59 9.96 -2.57 6.32
N ASP A 60 10.80 -3.18 7.15
CA ASP A 60 12.10 -3.73 6.72
C ASP A 60 11.96 -5.11 6.04
N ALA A 61 10.87 -5.82 6.34
CA ALA A 61 10.56 -7.12 5.76
C ALA A 61 9.07 -7.19 5.35
N ARG A 62 8.76 -8.16 4.48
CA ARG A 62 7.38 -8.40 4.06
C ARG A 62 6.57 -8.99 5.22
N ASP A 63 5.59 -8.24 5.69
CA ASP A 63 4.70 -8.63 6.79
C ASP A 63 3.25 -8.38 6.38
N GLU A 64 2.64 -9.39 5.77
CA GLU A 64 1.31 -9.28 5.18
C GLU A 64 0.24 -8.92 6.21
N LEU A 65 0.38 -9.42 7.45
CA LEU A 65 -0.52 -9.12 8.56
C LEU A 65 -0.48 -7.64 8.90
N LYS A 66 0.72 -7.07 9.07
CA LYS A 66 0.88 -5.63 9.35
C LYS A 66 0.44 -4.75 8.18
N MET A 67 0.78 -5.15 6.96
CA MET A 67 0.37 -4.42 5.74
C MET A 67 -1.16 -4.40 5.62
N THR A 68 -1.81 -5.55 5.80
CA THR A 68 -3.28 -5.68 5.75
C THR A 68 -3.94 -4.87 6.86
N ALA A 69 -3.43 -4.94 8.08
CA ALA A 69 -3.96 -4.15 9.21
C ALA A 69 -3.81 -2.64 8.96
N PHE A 70 -2.70 -2.20 8.36
CA PHE A 70 -2.53 -0.80 7.97
C PHE A 70 -3.52 -0.41 6.87
N ILE A 71 -3.67 -1.23 5.83
CA ILE A 71 -4.61 -0.97 4.74
C ILE A 71 -6.04 -0.88 5.28
N ASP A 72 -6.47 -1.85 6.08
CA ASP A 72 -7.81 -1.87 6.69
C ASP A 72 -8.09 -0.60 7.52
N ARG A 73 -7.11 -0.19 8.32
CA ARG A 73 -7.22 0.99 9.20
C ARG A 73 -7.33 2.31 8.42
N TYR A 74 -6.74 2.41 7.23
CA TYR A 74 -6.61 3.68 6.49
C TYR A 74 -7.32 3.73 5.13
N ARG A 75 -7.79 2.60 4.58
CA ARG A 75 -8.43 2.50 3.23
C ARG A 75 -9.71 3.34 3.06
N ASN A 76 -10.31 3.82 4.15
CA ASN A 76 -11.54 4.63 4.19
C ASN A 76 -11.39 5.92 5.01
N LYS A 77 -10.16 6.41 5.21
CA LYS A 77 -9.89 7.63 6.00
C LYS A 77 -9.77 8.90 5.13
N ALA A 78 -10.04 8.81 3.83
CA ALA A 78 -10.29 9.99 3.02
C ALA A 78 -11.63 10.66 3.45
N PRO A 79 -11.74 12.00 3.46
CA PRO A 79 -12.90 12.75 3.91
C PRO A 79 -14.12 12.64 2.98
N GLU A 80 -14.08 11.79 1.94
CA GLU A 80 -15.22 11.59 1.05
C GLU A 80 -16.17 10.54 1.64
N ARG A 81 -17.17 11.04 2.40
CA ARG A 81 -18.44 10.33 2.59
C ARG A 81 -19.10 10.19 1.22
N MET A 82 -19.09 9.00 0.63
CA MET A 82 -20.12 8.67 -0.36
C MET A 82 -21.37 8.19 0.42
N PRO A 83 -22.54 8.83 0.27
CA PRO A 83 -23.79 8.17 0.60
C PRO A 83 -23.95 6.93 -0.30
N ASP A 84 -24.54 5.88 0.27
CA ASP A 84 -25.03 4.69 -0.42
C ASP A 84 -25.86 5.06 -1.66
#